data_AF-A0A2M8CTD1-F1
#
_entry.id   AF-A0A2M8CTD1-F1
#
_cell.length_a   1.000
_cell.length_b   1.000
_cell.length_c   1.000
_cell.angle_alpha   90.00
_cell.angle_beta   90.00
_cell.angle_gamma   90.00
#
_symmetry.space_group_name_H-M   'P 1'
#
loop_
_entity.id
_entity.type
_entity.pdbx_description
1 polymer ?
#
loop_
_entity_poly.entity_id
_entity_poly.type
_entity_poly.pdbx_seq_one_letter_code
_entity_poly.pdbx_strand_id
1 'polypeptide(L)'
;MNVRAHMSMLFHLDKCIGCHTCSIACKNLWTDRKGAEYMWWNNVETRPGTGYPTQWENQKHFKGGWKFTKASGYGEKNKLELRLH
;
A
#
# COMPACT_ATOMS: atom_id res chain seq x y z
N MET A 1 22.03 12.94 -6.49
CA MET A 1 21.30 11.70 -6.11
C MET A 1 22.19 10.94 -5.15
N ASN A 2 21.83 10.83 -3.87
CA ASN A 2 22.67 10.20 -2.84
C ASN A 2 21.89 9.08 -2.12
N VAL A 3 21.43 8.10 -2.91
CA VAL A 3 20.87 6.85 -2.37
C VAL A 3 22.02 5.85 -2.34
N ARG A 4 22.33 5.31 -1.15
CA ARG A 4 23.48 4.41 -0.96
C ARG A 4 23.10 2.94 -1.16
N ALA A 5 21.98 2.52 -0.59
CA ALA A 5 21.42 1.18 -0.74
C ALA A 5 19.91 1.19 -0.48
N HIS A 6 19.19 0.26 -1.12
CA HIS A 6 17.76 0.03 -0.94
C HIS A 6 17.49 -1.47 -0.95
N MET A 7 16.75 -1.98 0.04
CA MET A 7 16.32 -3.39 0.08
C MET A 7 14.97 -3.51 -0.63
N SER A 8 14.88 -4.38 -1.64
CA SER A 8 13.66 -4.60 -2.41
C SER A 8 13.17 -6.04 -2.27
N MET A 9 11.88 -6.26 -2.54
CA MET A 9 11.24 -7.56 -2.45
C MET A 9 10.44 -7.84 -3.72
N LEU A 10 10.32 -9.12 -4.09
CA LEU A 10 9.54 -9.59 -5.22
C LEU A 10 8.64 -10.75 -4.79
N PHE A 11 7.38 -10.74 -5.24
CA PHE A 11 6.43 -11.84 -5.04
C PHE A 11 6.12 -12.53 -6.37
N HIS A 12 6.37 -13.84 -6.44
CA HIS A 12 6.02 -14.64 -7.61
C HIS A 12 4.56 -15.11 -7.50
N LEU A 13 3.63 -14.37 -8.11
CA LEU A 13 2.19 -14.62 -7.92
C LEU A 13 1.76 -16.01 -8.41
N ASP A 14 2.41 -16.58 -9.44
CA ASP A 14 2.11 -17.94 -9.91
C ASP A 14 2.43 -19.04 -8.89
N LYS A 15 3.30 -18.75 -7.92
CA LYS A 15 3.67 -19.70 -6.86
C LYS A 15 2.95 -19.40 -5.54
N CYS A 16 2.19 -18.31 -5.46
CA CYS A 16 1.42 -17.97 -4.28
C CYS A 16 0.20 -18.89 -4.20
N ILE A 17 0.09 -19.63 -3.10
CA ILE A 17 -1.04 -20.54 -2.85
C ILE A 17 -2.07 -19.98 -1.88
N GLY A 18 -1.93 -18.70 -1.48
CA GLY A 18 -2.87 -18.06 -0.57
C GLY A 18 -2.96 -18.69 0.83
N CYS A 19 -1.89 -19.30 1.33
CA CYS A 19 -1.92 -20.05 2.61
C CYS A 19 -1.88 -19.19 3.88
N HIS A 20 -1.72 -17.87 3.77
CA HIS A 20 -1.63 -16.92 4.89
C HIS A 20 -0.48 -17.14 5.90
N THR A 21 0.48 -18.04 5.63
CA THR A 21 1.62 -18.28 6.53
C THR A 21 2.44 -17.02 6.78
N CYS A 22 2.66 -16.19 5.74
CA CYS A 22 3.42 -14.94 5.87
C CYS A 22 2.71 -13.90 6.76
N SER A 23 1.38 -13.91 6.78
CA SER A 23 0.57 -13.05 7.64
C SER A 23 0.68 -13.49 9.10
N ILE A 24 0.57 -14.78 9.38
CA ILE A 24 0.70 -15.32 10.75
C ILE A 24 2.11 -15.11 11.30
N ALA A 25 3.15 -15.33 10.49
CA ALA A 25 4.53 -15.09 10.90
C ALA A 25 4.75 -13.63 11.32
N CYS A 26 4.26 -12.68 10.51
CA CYS A 26 4.33 -11.26 10.83
C CYS A 26 3.50 -10.90 12.08
N LYS A 27 2.31 -11.49 12.21
CA LYS A 27 1.39 -11.23 13.32
C LYS A 27 2.01 -11.61 14.66
N ASN A 28 2.48 -12.85 14.76
CA ASN A 28 3.02 -13.40 15.99
C ASN A 28 4.30 -12.69 16.43
N LEU A 29 5.10 -12.21 15.48
CA LEU A 29 6.36 -11.55 15.80
C LEU A 29 6.19 -10.07 16.19
N TRP A 30 5.21 -9.37 15.59
CA TRP A 30 5.18 -7.90 15.66
C TRP A 30 3.88 -7.28 16.16
N THR A 31 2.72 -7.90 15.90
CA THR A 31 1.41 -7.30 16.16
C THR A 31 0.52 -8.13 17.08
N ASP A 32 1.12 -8.89 18.00
CA ASP A 32 0.41 -9.64 19.06
C ASP A 32 0.01 -8.78 20.28
N ARG A 33 0.57 -7.57 20.38
CA ARG A 33 0.34 -6.62 21.47
C ARG A 33 -1.09 -6.05 21.48
N LYS A 34 -1.56 -5.69 22.68
CA LYS A 34 -2.87 -5.06 22.87
C LYS A 34 -3.01 -3.76 22.08
N GLY A 35 -4.15 -3.58 21.41
CA GLY A 35 -4.47 -2.46 20.52
C GLY A 35 -4.02 -2.64 19.06
N ALA A 36 -3.23 -3.68 18.75
CA ALA A 36 -2.77 -4.01 17.40
C ALA A 36 -3.35 -5.34 16.90
N GLU A 37 -4.32 -5.92 17.60
CA GLU A 37 -4.89 -7.24 17.31
C GLU A 37 -5.56 -7.27 15.93
N TYR A 38 -6.17 -6.17 15.52
CA TYR A 38 -6.78 -6.06 14.19
C TYR A 38 -5.75 -5.82 13.07
N MET A 39 -4.53 -5.41 13.39
CA MET A 39 -3.52 -4.98 12.42
C MET A 39 -2.79 -6.18 11.80
N TRP A 40 -2.80 -6.22 10.47
CA TRP A 40 -2.05 -7.16 9.64
C TRP A 40 -1.09 -6.39 8.75
N TRP A 41 0.16 -6.19 9.19
CA TRP A 41 1.16 -5.49 8.38
C TRP A 41 1.50 -6.22 7.09
N ASN A 42 1.43 -7.55 7.12
CA ASN A 42 1.52 -8.40 5.93
C ASN A 42 0.20 -9.17 5.79
N ASN A 43 -0.61 -8.85 4.78
CA ASN A 43 -1.89 -9.49 4.51
C ASN A 43 -1.92 -10.11 3.10
N VAL A 44 -2.75 -11.14 2.94
CA VAL A 44 -2.99 -11.82 1.66
C VAL A 44 -4.46 -11.61 1.29
N GLU A 45 -4.72 -11.20 0.05
CA GLU A 45 -6.06 -10.89 -0.45
C GLU A 45 -6.36 -11.71 -1.70
N THR A 46 -7.56 -12.30 -1.77
CA THR A 46 -8.06 -12.95 -2.98
C THR A 46 -8.54 -11.90 -3.97
N ARG A 47 -8.20 -12.08 -5.25
CA ARG A 47 -8.67 -11.23 -6.35
C ARG A 47 -9.54 -12.03 -7.33
N PRO A 48 -10.68 -11.47 -7.79
CA PRO A 48 -11.25 -10.17 -7.44
C PRO A 48 -11.82 -10.13 -5.99
N GLY A 49 -11.73 -8.98 -5.32
CA GLY A 49 -12.15 -8.80 -3.92
C GLY A 49 -12.04 -7.36 -3.44
N THR A 50 -12.55 -7.06 -2.23
CA THR A 50 -12.54 -5.68 -1.66
C THR A 50 -11.28 -5.31 -0.90
N GLY A 51 -10.44 -6.28 -0.54
CA GLY A 51 -9.20 -6.08 0.21
C GLY A 51 -9.38 -5.70 1.68
N TYR A 52 -8.26 -5.39 2.34
CA TYR A 52 -8.17 -4.97 3.74
C TYR A 52 -7.32 -3.69 3.88
N PRO A 53 -7.87 -2.59 4.44
CA PRO A 53 -9.27 -2.39 4.79
C PRO A 53 -10.17 -2.39 3.55
N THR A 54 -11.47 -2.58 3.75
CA THR A 54 -12.45 -2.67 2.66
C THR A 54 -12.35 -1.48 1.70
N GLN A 55 -12.17 -1.78 0.41
CA GLN A 55 -12.03 -0.83 -0.69
C GLN A 55 -10.81 0.11 -0.59
N TRP A 56 -9.71 -0.31 0.03
CA TRP A 56 -8.50 0.53 0.18
C TRP A 56 -7.96 1.13 -1.13
N GLU A 57 -8.23 0.49 -2.27
CA GLU A 57 -7.88 0.99 -3.61
C GLU A 57 -8.70 2.22 -4.06
N ASN A 58 -9.86 2.48 -3.44
CA ASN A 58 -10.76 3.58 -3.78
C ASN A 58 -10.21 4.93 -3.29
N GLN A 59 -9.43 5.59 -4.15
CA GLN A 59 -8.83 6.89 -3.84
C GLN A 59 -9.81 8.07 -3.82
N LYS A 60 -11.07 7.89 -4.28
CA LYS A 60 -12.12 8.91 -4.06
C LYS A 60 -12.55 8.96 -2.60
N HIS A 61 -12.48 7.81 -1.92
CA HIS A 61 -12.80 7.68 -0.50
C HIS A 61 -11.57 7.94 0.39
N PHE A 62 -10.48 7.21 0.17
CA PHE A 62 -9.30 7.23 1.06
C PHE A 62 -8.28 8.34 0.78
N LYS A 63 -8.36 9.00 -0.39
CA LYS A 63 -7.52 10.15 -0.76
C LYS A 63 -6.01 9.96 -0.54
N GLY A 64 -5.47 8.75 -0.70
CA GLY A 64 -4.04 8.49 -0.55
C GLY A 64 -3.20 8.94 -1.76
N GLY A 65 -1.89 9.09 -1.54
CA GLY A 65 -0.90 9.31 -2.61
C GLY A 65 -0.87 10.72 -3.21
N TRP A 66 -0.49 10.80 -4.48
CA TRP A 66 -0.21 12.07 -5.19
C TRP A 66 -1.17 12.29 -6.36
N LYS A 67 -1.43 13.55 -6.71
CA LYS A 67 -2.13 13.97 -7.92
C LYS A 67 -1.17 14.77 -8.79
N PHE A 68 -1.10 14.42 -10.06
CA PHE A 68 -0.37 15.18 -11.05
C PHE A 68 -1.32 16.14 -11.76
N THR A 69 -0.99 17.42 -11.74
CA THR A 69 -1.72 18.49 -12.42
C THR A 69 -0.86 19.01 -13.56
N LYS A 70 -1.36 18.88 -14.78
CA LYS A 70 -0.69 19.39 -15.99
C LYS A 70 -0.97 20.89 -16.09
N ALA A 71 0.08 21.67 -16.39
CA ALA A 71 -0.07 23.09 -16.70
C ALA A 71 -1.04 23.29 -17.86
N SER A 72 -1.98 24.22 -17.72
CA SER A 72 -3.01 24.50 -18.71
C SER A 72 -2.79 25.83 -19.45
N GLY A 73 -2.06 26.76 -18.83
CA GLY A 73 -1.71 28.06 -19.40
C GLY A 73 -0.23 28.23 -19.76
N TYR A 74 0.05 29.19 -20.64
CA TYR A 74 1.40 29.65 -20.94
C TYR A 74 2.01 30.30 -19.68
N GLY A 75 3.07 29.68 -19.14
CA GLY A 75 3.75 30.13 -17.91
C GLY A 75 3.43 29.28 -16.66
N GLU A 76 2.46 28.37 -16.72
CA GLU A 76 2.20 27.43 -15.62
C GLU A 76 3.16 26.24 -15.66
N LYS A 77 3.52 25.73 -14.48
CA LYS A 77 4.37 24.53 -14.34
C LYS A 77 3.52 23.34 -13.93
N ASN A 78 3.89 22.16 -14.44
CA ASN A 78 3.34 20.90 -13.95
C ASN A 78 3.59 20.78 -12.44
N LYS A 79 2.58 20.30 -11.71
CA LYS A 79 2.63 20.23 -10.26
C LYS A 79 2.25 18.82 -9.79
N LEU A 80 3.08 18.26 -8.91
CA LEU A 80 2.76 17.06 -8.17
C LEU A 80 2.31 17.48 -6.76
N GLU A 81 1.07 17.22 -6.42
CA GLU A 81 0.48 17.62 -5.14
C GLU A 81 0.11 16.37 -4.34
N LEU A 82 0.42 16.38 -3.05
CA LEU A 82 -0.12 15.36 -2.15
C LEU A 82 -1.64 15.51 -2.12
N ARG A 83 -2.36 14.38 -2.17
CA ARG A 83 -3.80 14.36 -1.91
C ARG A 83 -4.04 14.45 -0.40
N LEU A 84 -3.46 15.44 0.27
CA LEU A 84 -3.73 15.66 1.69
C LEU A 84 -5.18 16.12 1.85
N HIS A 85 -5.81 15.66 2.93
CA HIS A 85 -7.16 16.04 3.33
C HIS A 85 -7.31 17.55 3.49
#